data_AF-A0A8H7BCE7-F1
#
_entry.id   AF-A0A8H7BCE7-F1
#
_cell.length_a   1.000
_cell.length_b   1.000
_cell.length_c   1.000
_cell.angle_alpha   90.00
_cell.angle_beta   90.00
_cell.angle_gamma   90.00
#
_symmetry.space_group_name_H-M   'P 1'
#
loop_
_entity.id
_entity.type
_entity.pdbx_description
1 polymer ?
#
loop_
_entity_poly.entity_id
_entity_poly.type
_entity_poly.pdbx_seq_one_letter_code
_entity_poly.pdbx_strand_id
1 'polypeptide(L)'
;MRSTVVDQAAADQRVQQRIESPEFWGSMVRDGARVMKHDNTQPSALTIVRAVLLQQARPVQLQTELVGNGYDLSTTSVRMQLTTDFKAMIFRDTSRITELEEELRRTAADNAAMRVRLEGDINDLIGKLKRAEDDIERLKQRRRCVIL
;
A
#
# COMPACT_ATOMS: atom_id res chain seq x y z
N MET A 1 -19.84 43.37 -29.95
CA MET A 1 -19.93 42.24 -30.91
C MET A 1 -19.11 41.09 -30.33
N ARG A 2 -19.70 40.18 -29.55
CA ARG A 2 -18.98 39.02 -28.97
C ARG A 2 -19.11 37.85 -29.94
N SER A 3 -18.02 37.56 -30.64
CA SER A 3 -17.85 36.34 -31.42
C SER A 3 -17.77 35.15 -30.46
N THR A 4 -18.68 34.18 -30.58
CA THR A 4 -18.43 32.78 -30.21
C THR A 4 -19.44 31.89 -30.93
N VAL A 5 -19.19 31.55 -32.19
CA VAL A 5 -19.71 30.29 -32.72
C VAL A 5 -18.88 29.21 -32.02
N VAL A 6 -19.36 28.73 -30.87
CA VAL A 6 -18.74 27.58 -30.21
C VAL A 6 -18.97 26.41 -31.14
N ASP A 7 -17.88 25.82 -31.62
CA ASP A 7 -17.95 24.57 -32.38
C ASP A 7 -18.60 23.51 -31.50
N GLN A 8 -19.84 23.16 -31.86
CA GLN A 8 -20.66 22.22 -31.11
C GLN A 8 -20.00 20.83 -31.08
N ALA A 9 -19.29 20.45 -32.15
CA ALA A 9 -18.58 19.18 -32.21
C ALA A 9 -17.44 19.15 -31.18
N ALA A 10 -16.64 20.21 -31.08
CA ALA A 10 -15.60 20.34 -30.05
C ALA A 10 -16.18 20.43 -28.63
N ALA A 11 -17.38 20.98 -28.45
CA ALA A 11 -18.07 20.98 -27.16
C ALA A 11 -18.52 19.58 -26.76
N ASP A 12 -19.11 18.82 -27.69
CA ASP A 12 -19.59 17.46 -27.45
C ASP A 12 -18.45 16.48 -27.20
N GLN A 13 -17.34 16.62 -27.93
CA GLN A 13 -16.13 15.83 -27.71
C GLN A 13 -15.54 16.06 -26.31
N ARG A 14 -15.56 17.30 -25.80
CA ARG A 14 -15.11 17.60 -24.43
C ARG A 14 -16.03 17.01 -23.37
N VAL A 15 -17.34 17.01 -23.60
CA VAL A 15 -18.29 16.34 -22.70
C VAL A 15 -18.01 14.85 -22.66
N GLN A 16 -17.76 14.23 -23.82
CA GLN A 16 -17.43 12.80 -23.90
C GLN A 16 -16.13 12.47 -23.17
N GLN A 17 -15.07 13.26 -23.36
CA GLN A 17 -13.81 13.08 -22.64
C GLN A 17 -13.99 13.17 -21.11
N ARG A 18 -14.87 14.05 -20.63
CA ARG A 18 -15.16 14.16 -19.18
C ARG A 18 -15.92 12.96 -18.65
N ILE A 19 -16.83 12.39 -19.45
CA ILE A 19 -17.58 11.18 -19.11
C ILE A 19 -16.66 9.96 -19.08
N GLU A 20 -15.70 9.87 -20.00
CA GLU A 20 -14.82 8.70 -20.12
C GLU A 20 -13.63 8.74 -19.15
N SER A 21 -13.11 9.92 -18.86
CA SER A 21 -11.90 10.07 -18.03
C SER A 21 -12.21 9.94 -16.53
N PRO A 22 -11.53 9.01 -15.82
CA PRO A 22 -11.63 8.90 -14.36
C PRO A 22 -11.21 10.16 -13.60
N GLU A 23 -10.34 10.99 -14.19
CA GLU A 23 -9.88 12.27 -13.64
C GLU A 23 -10.98 13.35 -13.59
N PHE A 24 -12.07 13.16 -14.35
CA PHE A 24 -13.21 14.06 -14.38
C PHE A 24 -14.47 13.39 -13.83
N TRP A 25 -15.39 12.96 -14.70
CA TRP A 25 -16.69 12.41 -14.30
C TRP A 25 -16.75 10.88 -14.48
N GLY A 26 -15.73 10.26 -15.07
CA GLY A 26 -15.76 8.83 -15.40
C GLY A 26 -15.79 7.89 -14.21
N SER A 27 -15.30 8.29 -13.02
CA SER A 27 -15.53 7.54 -11.78
C SER A 27 -17.01 7.58 -11.39
N MET A 28 -17.58 8.78 -11.28
CA MET A 28 -18.98 8.98 -10.90
C MET A 28 -19.94 8.29 -11.86
N VAL A 29 -19.71 8.37 -13.17
CA VAL A 29 -20.57 7.72 -14.18
C VAL A 29 -20.51 6.20 -14.06
N ARG A 30 -19.32 5.63 -13.84
CA ARG A 30 -19.17 4.17 -13.58
C ARG A 30 -19.92 3.74 -12.32
N ASP A 31 -19.95 4.60 -11.30
CA ASP A 31 -20.65 4.35 -10.05
C ASP A 31 -22.17 4.64 -10.14
N GLY A 32 -22.69 4.87 -11.34
CA GLY A 32 -24.12 4.99 -11.63
C GLY A 32 -24.65 6.42 -11.74
N ALA A 33 -23.79 7.44 -11.70
CA ALA A 33 -24.19 8.80 -11.98
C ALA A 33 -24.60 8.97 -13.46
N ARG A 34 -25.56 9.86 -13.71
CA ARG A 34 -26.05 10.18 -15.05
C ARG A 34 -25.67 11.61 -15.45
N VAL A 35 -25.19 11.78 -16.67
CA VAL A 35 -24.91 13.11 -17.24
C VAL A 35 -26.07 13.54 -18.14
N MET A 36 -26.54 14.78 -17.97
CA MET A 36 -27.57 15.39 -18.80
C MET A 36 -27.11 16.78 -19.25
N LYS A 37 -27.22 17.07 -20.55
CA LYS A 37 -26.83 18.36 -21.13
C LYS A 37 -27.99 19.34 -21.10
N HIS A 38 -27.74 20.56 -20.64
CA HIS A 38 -28.65 21.68 -20.81
C HIS A 38 -28.25 22.47 -22.07
N ASP A 39 -29.18 22.61 -23.01
CA ASP A 39 -28.98 23.34 -24.28
C ASP A 39 -29.49 24.80 -24.22
N ASN A 40 -29.66 25.34 -23.02
CA ASN A 40 -30.20 26.67 -22.76
C ASN A 40 -31.63 26.88 -23.29
N THR A 41 -32.41 25.80 -23.43
CA THR A 41 -33.83 25.85 -23.77
C THR A 41 -34.70 25.43 -22.58
N GLN A 42 -35.93 25.96 -22.53
CA GLN A 42 -36.90 25.58 -21.50
C GLN A 42 -37.22 24.07 -21.50
N PRO A 43 -37.40 23.39 -22.65
CA PRO A 43 -37.62 21.94 -22.66
C PRO A 43 -36.49 21.13 -22.03
N SER A 44 -35.22 21.46 -22.28
CA SER A 44 -34.11 20.70 -21.68
C SER A 44 -33.99 20.96 -20.18
N ALA A 45 -34.24 22.18 -19.72
CA ALA A 45 -34.29 22.50 -18.29
C ALA A 45 -35.37 21.67 -17.56
N LEU A 46 -36.59 21.65 -18.11
CA LEU A 46 -37.69 20.87 -17.54
C LEU A 46 -37.40 19.36 -17.54
N THR A 47 -36.71 18.87 -18.57
CA THR A 47 -36.30 17.45 -18.66
C THR A 47 -35.33 17.09 -17.53
N ILE A 48 -34.35 17.95 -17.25
CA ILE A 48 -33.39 17.75 -16.16
C ILE A 48 -34.10 17.79 -14.81
N VAL A 49 -34.96 18.79 -14.57
CA VAL A 49 -35.70 18.92 -13.30
C VAL A 49 -36.58 17.69 -13.04
N ARG A 50 -37.29 17.20 -14.06
CA ARG A 50 -38.10 15.98 -13.93
C ARG A 50 -37.24 14.76 -13.61
N ALA A 51 -36.08 14.62 -14.23
CA ALA A 51 -35.18 13.50 -13.95
C ALA A 51 -34.69 13.49 -12.49
N VAL A 52 -34.45 14.67 -11.90
CA VAL A 52 -34.07 14.81 -10.49
C VAL A 52 -35.25 14.54 -9.55
N LEU A 53 -36.42 15.11 -9.84
CA LEU A 53 -37.60 14.94 -8.98
C LEU A 53 -38.15 13.51 -8.97
N LEU A 54 -37.99 12.78 -10.07
CA LEU A 54 -38.42 11.37 -10.18
C LEU A 54 -37.40 10.39 -9.59
N GLN A 55 -36.18 10.82 -9.28
CA GLN A 55 -35.24 9.99 -8.55
C GLN A 55 -35.66 9.93 -7.08
N GLN A 56 -36.20 8.78 -6.66
CA GLN A 56 -36.28 8.47 -5.24
C GLN A 56 -34.86 8.31 -4.71
N ALA A 57 -34.45 9.20 -3.81
CA ALA A 57 -33.21 9.02 -3.06
C ALA A 57 -33.28 7.66 -2.37
N ARG A 58 -32.41 6.74 -2.78
CA ARG A 58 -32.25 5.47 -2.08
C ARG A 58 -31.36 5.77 -0.87
N PRO A 59 -31.89 5.75 0.36
CA PRO A 59 -31.06 5.95 1.53
C PRO A 59 -30.01 4.84 1.58
N VAL A 60 -28.79 5.22 1.99
CA VAL A 60 -27.75 4.23 2.27
C VAL A 60 -28.24 3.36 3.42
N GLN A 61 -27.86 2.08 3.45
CA GLN A 61 -28.33 1.14 4.46
C GLN A 61 -28.16 1.65 5.90
N LEU A 62 -27.06 2.36 6.19
CA LEU A 62 -26.85 3.03 7.47
C LEU A 62 -27.93 4.08 7.80
N GLN A 63 -28.36 4.88 6.82
CA GLN A 63 -29.41 5.89 7.00
C GLN A 63 -30.77 5.22 7.24
N THR A 64 -31.04 4.10 6.55
CA THR A 64 -32.23 3.29 6.81
C THR A 64 -32.22 2.72 8.23
N GLU A 65 -31.09 2.22 8.72
CA GLU A 65 -30.98 1.66 10.06
C GLU A 65 -31.08 2.72 11.17
N LEU A 66 -30.41 3.86 11.01
CA LEU A 66 -30.41 4.93 12.02
C LEU A 66 -31.72 5.70 12.07
N VAL A 67 -32.23 6.14 10.91
CA VAL A 67 -33.38 7.06 10.83
C VAL A 67 -34.67 6.29 10.57
N GLY A 68 -34.64 5.28 9.70
CA GLY A 68 -35.83 4.49 9.35
C GLY A 68 -36.23 3.50 10.45
N ASN A 69 -35.26 2.80 11.04
CA ASN A 69 -35.50 1.75 12.04
C ASN A 69 -35.21 2.20 13.48
N GLY A 70 -34.64 3.39 13.68
CA GLY A 70 -34.32 3.93 15.00
C GLY A 70 -33.23 3.16 15.76
N TYR A 71 -32.37 2.44 15.06
CA TYR A 71 -31.27 1.71 15.69
C TYR A 71 -30.21 2.68 16.22
N ASP A 72 -29.60 2.30 17.34
CA ASP A 72 -28.39 2.98 17.79
C ASP A 72 -27.24 2.66 16.81
N LEU A 73 -26.31 3.59 16.65
CA LEU A 73 -25.13 3.41 15.80
C LEU A 73 -24.35 2.14 16.20
N SER A 74 -24.43 1.76 17.48
CA SER A 74 -23.81 0.55 18.02
C SER A 74 -24.32 -0.77 17.47
N THR A 75 -25.54 -0.79 16.95
CA THR A 75 -26.21 -2.01 16.47
C THR A 75 -26.37 -2.04 14.95
N THR A 76 -25.80 -1.06 14.24
CA THR A 76 -25.87 -0.98 12.77
C THR A 76 -25.06 -2.08 12.09
N SER A 77 -25.52 -2.55 10.94
CA SER A 77 -24.85 -3.58 10.14
C SER A 77 -23.46 -3.15 9.69
N VAL A 78 -23.31 -1.87 9.34
CA VAL A 78 -22.02 -1.26 8.98
C VAL A 78 -21.02 -1.38 10.12
N ARG A 79 -21.44 -1.13 11.37
CA ARG A 79 -20.57 -1.28 12.53
C ARG A 79 -20.20 -2.74 12.80
N MET A 80 -21.15 -3.67 12.68
CA MET A 80 -20.87 -5.10 12.84
C MET A 80 -19.84 -5.59 11.82
N GLN A 81 -19.98 -5.16 10.57
CA GLN A 81 -19.03 -5.49 9.51
C GLN A 81 -17.65 -4.88 9.77
N LEU A 82 -17.58 -3.58 10.07
CA LEU A 82 -16.31 -2.92 10.44
C LEU A 82 -15.62 -3.60 11.62
N THR A 83 -16.39 -3.96 12.66
CA THR A 83 -15.84 -4.65 13.84
C THR A 83 -15.24 -6.01 13.46
N THR A 84 -15.87 -6.72 12.54
CA THR A 84 -15.39 -8.01 12.06
C THR A 84 -14.09 -7.85 11.26
N ASP A 85 -14.06 -6.86 10.36
CA ASP A 85 -12.89 -6.56 9.53
C ASP A 85 -11.70 -6.11 10.39
N PHE A 86 -11.93 -5.24 11.39
CA PHE A 86 -10.91 -4.82 12.33
C PHE A 86 -10.38 -5.98 13.17
N LYS A 87 -11.24 -6.87 13.66
CA LYS A 87 -10.80 -8.07 14.40
C LYS A 87 -9.95 -8.98 13.52
N ALA A 88 -10.33 -9.19 12.26
CA ALA A 88 -9.57 -10.00 11.31
C ALA A 88 -8.20 -9.35 11.01
N MET A 89 -8.16 -8.03 10.88
CA MET A 89 -6.92 -7.26 10.69
C MET A 89 -5.99 -7.41 11.90
N ILE A 90 -6.49 -7.13 13.11
CA ILE A 90 -5.72 -7.27 14.36
C ILE A 90 -5.15 -8.68 14.49
N PHE A 91 -5.95 -9.72 14.20
CA PHE A 91 -5.49 -11.10 14.27
C PHE A 91 -4.34 -11.38 13.28
N ARG A 92 -4.49 -10.95 12.02
CA ARG A 92 -3.44 -11.12 11.00
C ARG A 92 -2.17 -10.39 11.38
N ASP A 93 -2.28 -9.14 11.81
CA ASP A 93 -1.13 -8.30 12.13
C ASP A 93 -0.41 -8.81 13.37
N THR A 94 -1.15 -9.22 14.41
CA THR A 94 -0.57 -9.86 15.60
C THR A 94 0.18 -11.13 15.24
N SER A 95 -0.41 -11.98 14.39
CA SER A 95 0.27 -13.21 13.93
C SER A 95 1.55 -12.88 13.17
N ARG A 96 1.51 -11.88 12.29
CA ARG A 96 2.68 -11.44 11.53
C ARG A 96 3.78 -10.87 12.43
N ILE A 97 3.42 -10.10 13.46
CA ILE A 97 4.37 -9.61 14.46
C ILE A 97 5.06 -10.78 15.16
N THR A 98 4.30 -11.77 15.64
CA THR A 98 4.89 -12.92 16.34
C THR A 98 5.82 -13.74 15.44
N GLU A 99 5.50 -13.88 14.15
CA GLU A 99 6.37 -14.56 13.19
C GLU A 99 7.67 -13.79 12.96
N LEU A 100 7.59 -12.47 12.79
CA LEU A 100 8.76 -11.60 12.63
C LEU A 100 9.66 -11.58 13.86
N GLU A 101 9.08 -11.59 15.06
CA GLU A 101 9.85 -11.68 16.32
C GLU A 101 10.63 -12.99 16.39
N GLU A 102 10.01 -14.10 15.98
CA GLU A 102 10.67 -15.41 15.95
C GLU A 102 11.76 -15.50 14.87
N GLU A 103 11.52 -14.93 13.69
CA GLU A 103 12.55 -14.80 12.65
C GLU A 103 13.75 -13.99 13.15
N LEU A 104 13.50 -12.83 13.77
CA LEU A 104 14.54 -11.97 14.33
C LEU A 104 15.36 -12.72 15.39
N ARG A 105 14.69 -13.46 16.27
CA ARG A 105 15.34 -14.27 17.31
C ARG A 105 16.25 -15.35 16.71
N ARG A 106 15.80 -16.03 15.66
CA ARG A 106 16.60 -17.05 14.94
C ARG A 106 17.81 -16.43 14.27
N THR A 107 17.62 -15.36 13.51
CA THR A 107 18.72 -14.66 12.85
C THR A 107 19.75 -14.12 13.86
N ALA A 108 19.30 -13.61 15.01
CA ALA A 108 20.20 -13.19 16.08
C ALA A 108 21.03 -14.36 16.64
N ALA A 109 20.42 -15.53 16.86
CA ALA A 109 21.11 -16.73 17.33
C ALA A 109 22.13 -17.25 16.29
N ASP A 110 21.73 -17.31 15.02
CA ASP A 110 22.60 -17.75 13.92
C ASP A 110 23.80 -16.81 13.74
N ASN A 111 23.56 -15.50 13.80
CA ASN A 111 24.63 -14.50 13.75
C ASN A 111 25.60 -14.61 14.92
N ALA A 112 25.10 -14.88 16.13
CA ALA A 112 25.94 -15.10 17.30
C ALA A 112 26.81 -16.36 17.14
N ALA A 113 26.22 -17.48 16.67
CA ALA A 113 26.95 -18.71 16.41
C ALA A 113 28.01 -18.53 15.31
N MET A 114 27.69 -17.78 14.25
CA MET A 114 28.61 -17.49 13.17
C MET A 114 29.79 -16.62 13.63
N ARG A 115 29.55 -15.62 14.50
CA ARG A 115 30.61 -14.80 15.11
C ARG A 115 31.60 -15.64 15.89
N VAL A 116 31.13 -16.56 16.73
CA VAL A 116 31.99 -17.47 17.50
C VAL A 116 32.87 -18.33 16.59
N ARG A 117 32.30 -18.85 15.48
CA ARG A 117 33.07 -19.65 14.50
C ARG A 117 34.17 -18.81 13.84
N LEU A 118 33.83 -17.62 13.36
CA LEU A 118 34.79 -16.71 12.73
C LEU A 118 35.92 -16.30 13.68
N GLU A 119 35.61 -16.03 14.95
CA GLU A 119 36.62 -15.76 15.97
C GLU A 119 37.58 -16.94 16.17
N GLY A 120 37.06 -18.18 16.15
CA GLY A 120 37.88 -19.39 16.17
C GLY A 120 38.82 -19.48 14.96
N ASP A 121 38.28 -19.31 13.76
CA ASP A 121 39.06 -19.36 12.51
C ASP A 121 40.15 -18.27 12.46
N ILE A 122 39.84 -17.06 12.94
CA ILE A 122 40.80 -15.95 13.06
C ILE A 122 41.95 -16.36 14.00
N ASN A 123 41.65 -16.89 15.17
CA ASN A 123 42.66 -17.31 16.14
C ASN A 123 43.56 -18.42 15.59
N ASP A 124 42.97 -19.39 14.87
CA ASP A 124 43.72 -20.47 14.22
C ASP A 124 44.65 -19.93 13.12
N LEU A 125 44.17 -18.99 12.31
CA LEU A 125 44.99 -18.34 11.27
C LEU A 125 46.13 -17.52 11.86
N ILE A 126 45.89 -16.76 12.93
CA ILE A 126 46.93 -16.05 13.68
C ILE A 126 47.99 -17.05 14.19
N GLY A 127 47.55 -18.18 14.75
CA GLY A 127 48.45 -19.23 15.24
C GLY A 127 49.27 -19.91 14.14
N LYS A 128 48.72 -20.04 12.92
CA LYS A 128 49.46 -20.54 11.75
C LYS A 128 50.47 -19.51 11.23
N LEU A 129 50.09 -18.24 11.18
CA LEU A 129 50.96 -17.15 10.74
C LEU A 129 52.19 -17.04 11.65
N LYS A 130 51.99 -17.02 12.97
CA LYS A 130 53.08 -16.97 13.96
C LYS A 130 54.07 -18.12 13.80
N ARG A 131 53.57 -19.35 13.58
CA ARG A 131 54.43 -20.52 13.33
C ARG A 131 55.27 -20.36 12.05
N ALA A 132 54.65 -19.87 10.98
CA ALA A 132 55.37 -19.62 9.73
C ALA A 132 56.44 -18.53 9.88
N GLU A 133 56.16 -17.47 10.65
CA GLU A 133 57.14 -16.41 10.97
C GLU A 133 58.32 -16.97 11.78
N ASP A 134 58.05 -17.77 12.82
CA ASP A 134 59.09 -18.43 13.62
C ASP A 134 59.97 -19.35 12.76
N ASP A 135 59.36 -20.09 11.83
CA ASP A 135 60.08 -20.96 10.89
C ASP A 135 60.96 -20.15 9.93
N ILE A 136 60.47 -19.02 9.40
CA ILE A 136 61.26 -18.11 8.57
C ILE A 136 62.48 -17.59 9.35
N GLU A 137 62.32 -17.16 10.59
CA GLU A 137 63.44 -16.68 11.41
C GLU A 137 64.46 -17.79 11.70
N ARG A 138 63.99 -19.01 12.03
CA ARG A 138 64.88 -20.18 12.20
C ARG A 138 65.71 -20.44 10.95
N LEU A 139 65.10 -20.38 9.76
CA LEU A 139 65.80 -20.57 8.49
C LEU A 139 66.83 -19.46 8.22
N LYS A 140 66.51 -18.19 8.53
CA LYS A 140 67.47 -17.07 8.43
C LYS A 140 68.66 -17.25 9.36
N GLN A 141 68.44 -17.75 10.58
CA GLN A 141 69.50 -17.96 11.56
C GLN A 141 70.40 -19.15 11.18
N ARG A 142 69.82 -20.26 10.70
CA ARG A 142 70.58 -21.39 10.14
C ARG A 142 71.46 -20.98 8.96
N ARG A 143 70.94 -20.17 8.02
CA ARG A 143 71.74 -19.66 6.89
C ARG A 143 72.93 -18.81 7.33
N ARG A 144 72.81 -18.05 8.42
CA ARG A 144 73.90 -17.24 8.99
C ARG A 144 75.02 -18.08 9.59
N CYS A 145 74.71 -19.24 10.16
CA CYS A 145 75.69 -20.11 10.81
C CYS A 145 76.47 -21.03 9.84
N VAL A 146 76.01 -21.18 8.60
CA VAL A 146 76.66 -22.02 7.57
C VAL A 146 77.66 -21.23 6.71
N ILE A 147 77.67 -19.89 6.82
CA ILE A 147 78.50 -18.98 6.02
C ILE A 147 79.68 -18.39 6.84
N LEU A 148 79.76 -18.70 8.14
CA LEU A 148 80.89 -18.39 9.03
C LEU A 148 81.69 -19.66 9.33
#